data_AF-A0A8S2B8K4-F1
#
_entry.id   AF-A0A8S2B8K4-F1
#
_cell.length_a   1.000
_cell.length_b   1.000
_cell.length_c   1.000
_cell.angle_alpha   90.00
_cell.angle_beta   90.00
_cell.angle_gamma   90.00
#
_symmetry.space_group_name_H-M   'P 1'
#
loop_
_entity.id
_entity.type
_entity.pdbx_description
1 polymer ?
#
loop_
_entity_poly.entity_id
_entity_poly.type
_entity_poly.pdbx_seq_one_letter_code
_entity_poly.pdbx_strand_id
1 'polypeptide(L)'
;MKTLFKIYDLWDVVETGIQQEPLQVPSPYSYVFEGVSYDASSSAAAAENYSILWKQWMEWKDVNALSLIQSGLSIEVFSWIAYATSSKEAWDLLMVRSVGGPIFQARKLVDLKKEYNNMTMSDAETIHEFTEKLLELVFRMKSCGWKVEDKVLVKKILSSLPPRFDKVLVEVAEKLSISVLIDCLLVHEYNMRPDQESFEESVIESVNVEESFQGEAEILYSLNEITQIQVAMMERQSEVLSLVQQNQKMVMQMQKQMMMLMQQQDQMSVHSESYENQEEEMTKVIESMKKHNLRK
;
A
#
# COMPACT_ATOMS: atom_id res chain seq x y z
N MET A 1 -0.01 14.36 -6.14
CA MET A 1 0.99 13.69 -6.99
C MET A 1 1.39 12.29 -6.48
N LYS A 2 1.65 12.08 -5.17
CA LYS A 2 2.00 10.74 -4.61
C LYS A 2 1.05 9.60 -5.01
N THR A 3 -0.26 9.83 -5.01
CA THR A 3 -1.26 8.82 -5.44
C THR A 3 -1.07 8.38 -6.89
N LEU A 4 -0.74 9.32 -7.80
CA LEU A 4 -0.55 9.03 -9.22
C LEU A 4 0.66 8.09 -9.42
N PHE A 5 1.80 8.40 -8.81
CA PHE A 5 2.98 7.55 -8.91
C PHE A 5 2.78 6.18 -8.27
N LYS A 6 1.98 6.07 -7.19
CA LYS A 6 1.64 4.77 -6.60
C LYS A 6 0.80 3.89 -7.52
N ILE A 7 -0.08 4.48 -8.33
CA ILE A 7 -0.89 3.73 -9.30
C ILE A 7 0.00 3.09 -10.37
N TYR A 8 1.05 3.79 -10.80
CA TYR A 8 2.00 3.30 -11.80
C TYR A 8 3.20 2.55 -11.23
N ASP A 9 3.20 2.29 -9.91
CA ASP A 9 4.34 1.70 -9.19
C ASP A 9 5.66 2.45 -9.41
N LEU A 10 5.65 3.79 -9.46
CA LEU A 10 6.84 4.62 -9.70
C LEU A 10 7.33 5.37 -8.45
N TRP A 11 6.57 5.30 -7.35
CA TRP A 11 6.79 6.15 -6.18
C TRP A 11 8.10 5.85 -5.44
N ASP A 12 8.54 4.60 -5.44
CA ASP A 12 9.80 4.15 -4.83
C ASP A 12 11.02 4.88 -5.39
N VAL A 13 11.08 5.02 -6.72
CA VAL A 13 12.18 5.71 -7.42
C VAL A 13 12.12 7.21 -7.20
N VAL A 14 10.92 7.80 -7.16
CA VAL A 14 10.73 9.23 -6.88
C VAL A 14 11.06 9.59 -5.43
N GLU A 15 10.73 8.72 -4.47
CA GLU A 15 10.94 8.98 -3.04
C GLU A 15 12.41 8.77 -2.64
N THR A 16 13.04 7.70 -3.14
CA THR A 16 14.35 7.25 -2.66
C THR A 16 15.46 7.25 -3.71
N GLY A 17 15.14 7.50 -4.98
CA GLY A 17 16.06 7.30 -6.10
C GLY A 17 16.24 5.83 -6.46
N ILE A 18 17.10 5.56 -7.45
CA ILE A 18 17.55 4.20 -7.73
C ILE A 18 18.47 3.76 -6.57
N GLN A 19 17.95 2.91 -5.68
CA GLN A 19 18.72 2.37 -4.55
C GLN A 19 19.82 1.40 -5.03
N GLN A 20 20.66 0.91 -4.11
CA GLN A 20 21.58 -0.18 -4.45
C GLN A 20 20.80 -1.50 -4.64
N GLU A 21 21.29 -2.33 -5.57
CA GLU A 21 20.71 -3.63 -5.89
C GLU A 21 20.48 -4.46 -4.61
N PRO A 22 19.31 -5.10 -4.44
CA PRO A 22 19.06 -5.92 -3.25
C PRO A 22 20.13 -7.01 -3.13
N LEU A 23 20.77 -7.09 -1.96
CA LEU A 23 21.89 -8.00 -1.66
C LEU A 23 21.55 -9.50 -1.83
N GLN A 24 20.28 -9.83 -2.09
CA GLN A 24 19.82 -11.18 -2.39
C GLN A 24 19.21 -11.19 -3.79
N VAL A 25 19.93 -11.79 -4.74
CA VAL A 25 19.34 -12.34 -5.95
C VAL A 25 18.24 -13.30 -5.49
N PRO A 26 16.98 -13.16 -5.92
CA PRO A 26 15.96 -14.15 -5.63
C PRO A 26 16.49 -15.50 -6.14
N SER A 27 16.70 -16.46 -5.25
CA SER A 27 17.12 -17.81 -5.61
C SER A 27 16.25 -18.29 -6.78
N PRO A 28 16.81 -18.58 -7.97
CA PRO A 28 16.00 -18.72 -9.19
C PRO A 28 14.84 -19.69 -9.04
N TYR A 29 15.00 -20.78 -8.29
CA TYR A 29 13.92 -21.60 -7.77
C TYR A 29 14.48 -22.36 -6.57
N SER A 30 13.89 -22.25 -5.37
CA SER A 30 14.03 -23.31 -4.37
C SER A 30 12.91 -24.33 -4.60
N TYR A 31 12.91 -24.97 -5.77
CA TYR A 31 12.12 -26.18 -6.00
C TYR A 31 13.11 -27.34 -6.04
N VAL A 32 13.24 -28.05 -4.91
CA VAL A 32 13.96 -29.32 -4.86
C VAL A 32 13.06 -30.36 -5.50
N PHE A 33 13.27 -30.64 -6.78
CA PHE A 33 12.78 -31.85 -7.42
C PHE A 33 13.97 -32.80 -7.62
N GLU A 34 13.87 -33.97 -6.99
CA GLU A 34 14.65 -35.19 -7.23
C GLU A 34 16.10 -35.01 -7.70
N GLY A 35 17.04 -34.90 -6.75
CA GLY A 35 18.32 -35.62 -6.82
C GLY A 35 19.28 -35.35 -7.99
N VAL A 36 19.07 -34.33 -8.82
CA VAL A 36 20.02 -33.98 -9.90
C VAL A 36 20.71 -32.65 -9.57
N SER A 37 21.98 -32.74 -9.22
CA SER A 37 22.84 -31.56 -9.05
C SER A 37 23.14 -30.95 -10.42
N TYR A 38 22.56 -29.79 -10.71
CA TYR A 38 23.09 -28.91 -11.75
C TYR A 38 24.40 -28.32 -11.26
N ASP A 39 25.45 -28.57 -12.03
CA ASP A 39 26.79 -28.06 -11.83
C ASP A 39 26.77 -26.53 -11.76
N ALA A 40 27.45 -26.00 -10.74
CA ALA A 40 27.48 -24.60 -10.31
C ALA A 40 28.14 -23.62 -11.31
N SER A 41 28.28 -24.03 -12.57
CA SER A 41 28.87 -23.26 -13.67
C SER A 41 27.97 -22.11 -14.16
N SER A 42 26.67 -22.11 -13.81
CA SER A 42 25.66 -21.14 -14.29
C SER A 42 25.13 -20.17 -13.22
N SER A 43 25.58 -20.29 -11.95
CA SER A 43 25.11 -19.42 -10.86
C SER A 43 25.58 -17.97 -10.99
N ALA A 44 26.78 -17.74 -11.53
CA ALA A 44 27.34 -16.41 -11.71
C ALA A 44 26.67 -15.67 -12.89
N ALA A 45 26.45 -16.37 -14.01
CA ALA A 45 25.77 -15.82 -15.18
C ALA A 45 24.29 -15.50 -14.91
N ALA A 46 23.59 -16.34 -14.14
CA ALA A 46 22.21 -16.06 -13.73
C ALA A 46 22.11 -14.85 -12.80
N ALA A 47 23.05 -14.69 -11.86
CA ALA A 47 23.13 -13.52 -11.00
C ALA A 47 23.48 -12.23 -11.78
N GLU A 48 24.40 -12.32 -12.74
CA GLU A 48 24.79 -11.22 -13.61
C GLU A 48 23.64 -10.77 -14.53
N ASN A 49 22.90 -11.72 -15.12
CA ASN A 49 21.71 -11.43 -15.91
C ASN A 49 20.59 -10.76 -15.09
N TYR A 50 20.38 -11.19 -13.84
CA TYR A 50 19.43 -10.54 -12.94
C TYR A 50 19.83 -9.09 -12.64
N SER A 51 21.10 -8.84 -12.32
CA SER A 51 21.62 -7.49 -12.05
C SER A 51 21.43 -6.54 -13.23
N ILE A 52 21.66 -7.03 -14.45
CA ILE A 52 21.45 -6.25 -15.68
C ILE A 52 19.97 -5.90 -15.85
N LEU A 53 19.07 -6.89 -15.73
CA LEU A 53 17.62 -6.67 -15.89
C LEU A 53 17.06 -5.74 -14.81
N TRP A 54 17.52 -5.88 -13.57
CA TRP A 54 17.11 -5.01 -12.47
C TRP A 54 17.54 -3.56 -12.71
N LYS A 55 18.77 -3.32 -13.15
CA LYS A 55 19.25 -1.96 -13.49
C LYS A 55 18.41 -1.34 -14.60
N GLN A 56 18.18 -2.05 -15.69
CA GLN A 56 17.36 -1.58 -16.81
C GLN A 56 15.93 -1.28 -16.37
N TRP A 57 15.35 -2.12 -15.50
CA TRP A 57 14.01 -1.91 -14.96
C TRP A 57 13.93 -0.65 -14.10
N MET A 58 14.92 -0.43 -13.22
CA MET A 58 14.96 0.76 -12.36
C MET A 58 15.19 2.05 -13.16
N GLU A 59 16.07 2.01 -14.16
CA GLU A 59 16.27 3.12 -15.10
C GLU A 59 14.97 3.44 -15.87
N TRP A 60 14.26 2.41 -16.35
CA TRP A 60 12.97 2.60 -17.00
C TRP A 60 11.96 3.27 -16.06
N LYS A 61 11.87 2.83 -14.80
CA LYS A 61 10.99 3.46 -13.80
C LYS A 61 11.36 4.92 -13.57
N ASP A 62 12.65 5.23 -13.43
CA ASP A 62 13.12 6.60 -13.22
C ASP A 62 12.78 7.53 -14.40
N VAL A 63 13.05 7.09 -15.63
CA VAL A 63 12.76 7.88 -16.85
C VAL A 63 11.26 8.11 -17.02
N ASN A 64 10.42 7.10 -16.77
CA ASN A 64 8.98 7.25 -16.86
C ASN A 64 8.44 8.19 -15.78
N ALA A 65 8.95 8.08 -14.55
CA ALA A 65 8.58 8.98 -13.47
C ALA A 65 8.99 10.43 -13.79
N LEU A 66 10.20 10.63 -14.31
CA LEU A 66 10.69 11.95 -14.70
C LEU A 66 9.84 12.55 -15.84
N SER A 67 9.50 11.76 -16.86
CA SER A 67 8.63 12.19 -17.96
C SER A 67 7.23 12.59 -17.48
N LEU A 68 6.64 11.83 -16.55
CA LEU A 68 5.36 12.17 -15.93
C LEU A 68 5.44 13.46 -15.11
N ILE A 69 6.52 13.68 -14.37
CA ILE A 69 6.76 14.94 -13.67
C ILE A 69 6.81 16.08 -14.69
N GLN A 70 7.65 15.96 -15.71
CA GLN A 70 7.89 17.01 -16.69
C GLN A 70 6.63 17.38 -17.50
N SER A 71 5.82 16.38 -17.89
CA SER A 71 4.58 16.59 -18.64
C SER A 71 3.47 17.26 -17.83
N GLY A 72 3.51 17.17 -16.50
CA GLY A 72 2.53 17.78 -15.60
C GLY A 72 2.83 19.24 -15.22
N LEU A 73 3.93 19.83 -15.69
CA LEU A 73 4.39 21.15 -15.27
C LEU A 73 4.15 22.23 -16.31
N SER A 74 3.91 23.46 -15.83
CA SER A 74 3.96 24.65 -16.68
C SER A 74 5.41 24.96 -17.08
N ILE A 75 5.58 25.70 -18.19
CA ILE A 75 6.90 26.10 -18.72
C ILE A 75 7.76 26.79 -17.64
N GLU A 76 7.14 27.61 -16.80
CA GLU A 76 7.81 28.33 -15.71
C GLU A 76 8.43 27.38 -14.67
N VAL A 77 7.69 26.34 -14.27
CA VAL A 77 8.15 25.37 -13.28
C VAL A 77 9.09 24.34 -13.91
N PHE A 78 8.90 24.02 -15.19
CA PHE A 78 9.78 23.14 -15.95
C PHE A 78 11.22 23.66 -15.99
N SER A 79 11.42 24.98 -16.17
CA SER A 79 12.76 25.59 -16.21
C SER A 79 13.62 25.29 -14.97
N TRP A 80 12.98 25.05 -13.82
CA TRP A 80 13.66 24.73 -12.56
C TRP A 80 14.16 23.29 -12.47
N ILE A 81 13.50 22.37 -13.16
CA ILE A 81 13.88 20.95 -13.18
C ILE A 81 14.49 20.52 -14.52
N ALA A 82 14.73 21.46 -15.43
CA ALA A 82 15.19 21.16 -16.80
C ALA A 82 16.54 20.43 -16.84
N TYR A 83 17.39 20.66 -15.82
CA TYR A 83 18.68 19.99 -15.68
C TYR A 83 18.63 18.74 -14.79
N ALA A 84 17.47 18.37 -14.25
CA ALA A 84 17.34 17.20 -13.42
C ALA A 84 17.54 15.93 -14.26
N THR A 85 18.47 15.09 -13.82
CA THR A 85 18.86 13.86 -14.51
C THR A 85 18.09 12.63 -14.05
N SER A 86 17.42 12.74 -12.89
CA SER A 86 16.60 11.69 -12.30
C SER A 86 15.26 12.21 -11.82
N SER A 87 14.28 11.31 -11.69
CA SER A 87 12.97 11.64 -11.13
C SER A 87 13.06 12.12 -9.69
N LYS A 88 14.00 11.57 -8.91
CA LYS A 88 14.29 11.96 -7.52
C LYS A 88 14.80 13.39 -7.43
N GLU A 89 15.78 13.75 -8.27
CA GLU A 89 16.34 15.11 -8.31
C GLU A 89 15.27 16.13 -8.72
N ALA A 90 14.48 15.82 -9.75
CA ALA A 90 13.37 16.66 -10.18
C ALA A 90 12.35 16.86 -9.05
N TRP A 91 11.99 15.78 -8.35
CA TRP A 91 11.07 15.84 -7.22
C TRP A 91 11.61 16.68 -6.06
N ASP A 92 12.88 16.52 -5.68
CA ASP A 92 13.47 17.28 -4.59
C ASP A 92 13.56 18.78 -4.93
N LEU A 93 13.90 19.14 -6.17
CA LEU A 93 13.88 20.54 -6.63
C LEU A 93 12.46 21.14 -6.61
N LEU A 94 11.44 20.37 -7.02
CA LEU A 94 10.05 20.80 -6.91
C LEU A 94 9.62 20.99 -5.46
N MET A 95 10.04 20.11 -4.56
CA MET A 95 9.77 20.24 -3.12
C MET A 95 10.43 21.49 -2.54
N VAL A 96 11.69 21.78 -2.91
CA VAL A 96 12.39 23.00 -2.51
C VAL A 96 11.67 24.25 -3.02
N ARG A 97 11.19 24.25 -4.26
CA ARG A 97 10.47 25.39 -4.84
C ARG A 97 9.09 25.61 -4.20
N SER A 98 8.36 24.52 -3.93
CA SER A 98 6.97 24.60 -3.46
C SER A 98 6.85 24.79 -1.95
N VAL A 99 7.61 24.01 -1.17
CA VAL A 99 7.53 23.97 0.30
C VAL A 99 8.75 24.63 0.96
N GLY A 100 9.87 24.74 0.23
CA GLY A 100 11.15 25.20 0.73
C GLY A 100 12.09 24.03 1.06
N GLY A 101 13.39 24.28 1.11
CA GLY A 101 14.37 23.26 1.49
C GLY A 101 14.29 22.87 2.98
N PRO A 102 14.95 21.77 3.41
CA PRO A 102 14.87 21.28 4.78
C PRO A 102 15.22 22.32 5.86
N ILE A 103 16.22 23.17 5.59
CA ILE A 103 16.64 24.24 6.51
C ILE A 103 15.53 25.30 6.65
N PHE A 104 14.92 25.70 5.54
CA PHE A 104 13.81 26.65 5.55
C PHE A 104 12.59 26.06 6.26
N GLN A 105 12.25 24.81 5.98
CA GLN A 105 11.15 24.11 6.66
C GLN A 105 11.38 24.00 8.17
N ALA A 106 12.60 23.67 8.60
CA ALA A 106 12.96 23.62 10.01
C ALA A 106 12.79 24.99 10.69
N ARG A 107 13.26 26.07 10.04
CA ARG A 107 13.08 27.43 10.55
C ARG A 107 11.61 27.82 10.61
N LYS A 108 10.86 27.61 9.53
CA LYS A 108 9.43 27.88 9.44
C LYS A 108 8.66 27.12 10.51
N LEU A 109 9.01 25.86 10.78
CA LEU A 109 8.39 25.06 11.83
C LEU A 109 8.63 25.67 13.23
N VAL A 110 9.79 26.25 13.51
CA VAL A 110 10.03 26.96 14.77
C VAL A 110 9.10 28.16 14.90
N ASP A 111 8.96 28.96 13.85
CA ASP A 111 8.08 30.13 13.86
C ASP A 111 6.60 29.71 13.98
N LEU A 112 6.18 28.65 13.28
CA LEU A 112 4.82 28.07 13.40
C LEU A 112 4.56 27.49 14.79
N LYS A 113 5.54 26.85 15.42
CA LYS A 113 5.41 26.36 16.81
C LYS A 113 5.19 27.51 17.79
N LYS A 114 5.82 28.66 17.55
CA LYS A 114 5.59 29.87 18.35
C LYS A 114 4.17 30.40 18.16
N GLU A 115 3.69 30.47 16.92
CA GLU A 115 2.30 30.82 16.57
C GLU A 115 1.31 29.86 17.27
N TYR A 116 1.57 28.55 17.18
CA TYR A 116 0.74 27.51 17.80
C TYR A 116 0.68 27.62 19.32
N ASN A 117 1.82 27.84 19.98
CA ASN A 117 1.85 27.99 21.43
C ASN A 117 1.08 29.24 21.89
N ASN A 118 1.21 30.34 21.14
CA ASN A 118 0.56 31.61 21.45
C ASN A 118 -0.92 31.67 21.03
N MET A 119 -1.39 30.68 20.26
CA MET A 119 -2.77 30.64 19.79
C MET A 119 -3.73 30.38 20.94
N THR A 120 -4.65 31.31 21.16
CA THR A 120 -5.73 31.23 22.16
C THR A 120 -7.01 31.72 21.53
N MET A 121 -8.14 31.14 21.91
CA MET A 121 -9.45 31.56 21.43
C MET A 121 -9.83 32.91 22.07
N SER A 122 -10.31 33.84 21.25
CA SER A 122 -10.78 35.15 21.72
C SER A 122 -12.19 35.04 22.34
N ASP A 123 -12.54 35.96 23.24
CA ASP A 123 -13.89 36.02 23.79
C ASP A 123 -14.97 36.32 22.74
N ALA A 124 -14.63 36.98 21.63
CA ALA A 124 -15.60 37.26 20.56
C ALA A 124 -15.63 36.18 19.45
N GLU A 125 -14.71 35.23 19.49
CA GLU A 125 -14.54 34.20 18.47
C GLU A 125 -15.42 32.97 18.78
N THR A 126 -15.92 32.31 17.74
CA THR A 126 -16.71 31.08 17.86
C THR A 126 -15.82 29.83 17.91
N ILE A 127 -16.34 28.70 18.41
CA ILE A 127 -15.58 27.44 18.42
C ILE A 127 -15.21 27.00 16.99
N HIS A 128 -16.11 27.21 16.02
CA HIS A 128 -15.85 26.87 14.62
C HIS A 128 -14.69 27.69 14.05
N GLU A 129 -14.73 29.02 14.20
CA GLU A 129 -13.65 29.90 13.73
C GLU A 129 -12.30 29.57 14.37
N PHE A 130 -12.29 29.30 15.67
CA PHE A 130 -11.06 28.95 16.39
C PHE A 130 -10.50 27.60 15.90
N THR A 131 -11.35 26.58 15.80
CA THR A 131 -10.92 25.24 15.39
C THR A 131 -10.46 25.19 13.94
N GLU A 132 -11.10 25.95 13.04
CA GLU A 132 -10.68 26.10 11.65
C GLU A 132 -9.27 26.71 11.55
N LYS A 133 -9.02 27.82 12.24
CA LYS A 133 -7.68 28.45 12.28
C LYS A 133 -6.64 27.50 12.88
N LEU A 134 -7.00 26.77 13.94
CA LEU A 134 -6.09 25.83 14.59
C LEU A 134 -5.72 24.68 13.64
N LEU A 135 -6.70 24.12 12.94
CA LEU A 135 -6.49 23.05 11.97
C LEU A 135 -5.66 23.51 10.77
N GLU A 136 -5.88 24.73 10.28
CA GLU A 136 -5.06 25.33 9.23
C GLU A 136 -3.59 25.45 9.68
N LEU A 137 -3.36 25.94 10.92
CA LEU A 137 -2.03 26.04 11.48
C LEU A 137 -1.36 24.67 11.65
N VAL A 138 -2.10 23.68 12.16
CA VAL A 138 -1.63 22.29 12.29
C VAL A 138 -1.29 21.70 10.91
N PHE A 139 -2.09 21.98 9.88
CA PHE A 139 -1.80 21.53 8.51
C PHE A 139 -0.51 22.15 7.97
N ARG A 140 -0.30 23.45 8.17
CA ARG A 140 0.96 24.16 7.83
C ARG A 140 2.16 23.58 8.58
N MET A 141 1.98 23.15 9.83
CA MET A 141 3.05 22.50 10.61
C MET A 141 3.33 21.07 10.13
N LYS A 142 2.29 20.29 9.83
CA LYS A 142 2.41 18.92 9.28
C LYS A 142 3.14 18.93 7.93
N SER A 143 2.87 19.91 7.07
CA SER A 143 3.59 20.05 5.79
C SER A 143 5.07 20.38 5.95
N CYS A 144 5.49 20.94 7.09
CA CYS A 144 6.90 21.15 7.46
C CYS A 144 7.52 19.96 8.24
N GLY A 145 6.87 18.79 8.24
CA GLY A 145 7.38 17.57 8.86
C GLY A 145 7.01 17.37 10.33
N TRP A 146 6.07 18.14 10.88
CA TRP A 146 5.60 17.92 12.24
C TRP A 146 4.69 16.69 12.33
N LYS A 147 5.00 15.78 13.25
CA LYS A 147 4.14 14.65 13.63
C LYS A 147 3.49 14.98 14.96
N VAL A 148 2.16 15.13 14.96
CA VAL A 148 1.35 15.43 16.14
C VAL A 148 0.30 14.35 16.31
N GLU A 149 0.13 13.88 17.54
CA GLU A 149 -0.94 12.97 17.93
C GLU A 149 -2.21 13.77 18.25
N ASP A 150 -3.38 13.19 17.96
CA ASP A 150 -4.67 13.84 18.20
C ASP A 150 -4.86 14.26 19.66
N LYS A 151 -4.30 13.50 20.62
CA LYS A 151 -4.30 13.83 22.05
C LYS A 151 -3.64 15.16 22.36
N VAL A 152 -2.54 15.49 21.66
CA VAL A 152 -1.83 16.76 21.83
C VAL A 152 -2.72 17.91 21.34
N LEU A 153 -3.45 17.68 20.25
CA LEU A 153 -4.35 18.68 19.69
C LEU A 153 -5.58 18.91 20.59
N VAL A 154 -6.17 17.84 21.12
CA VAL A 154 -7.25 17.90 22.13
C VAL A 154 -6.83 18.75 23.33
N LYS A 155 -5.65 18.46 23.90
CA LYS A 155 -5.10 19.26 25.02
C LYS A 155 -4.90 20.71 24.63
N LYS A 156 -4.41 20.97 23.42
CA LYS A 156 -4.24 22.34 22.92
C LYS A 156 -5.57 23.08 22.85
N ILE A 157 -6.62 22.47 22.28
CA ILE A 157 -7.96 23.07 22.19
C ILE A 157 -8.42 23.45 23.59
N LEU A 158 -8.45 22.49 24.52
CA LEU A 158 -8.90 22.71 25.90
C LEU A 158 -8.11 23.80 26.62
N SER A 159 -6.79 23.83 26.45
CA SER A 159 -5.93 24.85 27.08
C SER A 159 -6.09 26.26 26.50
N SER A 160 -6.69 26.37 25.32
CA SER A 160 -6.83 27.62 24.56
C SER A 160 -8.22 28.22 24.67
N LEU A 161 -9.18 27.51 25.29
CA LEU A 161 -10.55 27.96 25.49
C LEU A 161 -10.63 29.06 26.56
N PRO A 162 -11.51 30.07 26.37
CA PRO A 162 -11.74 31.10 27.37
C PRO A 162 -12.46 30.55 28.62
N PRO A 163 -12.40 31.25 29.77
CA PRO A 163 -12.96 30.79 31.05
C PRO A 163 -14.47 30.52 31.06
N ARG A 164 -15.21 30.95 30.02
CA ARG A 164 -16.64 30.68 29.83
C ARG A 164 -16.96 29.22 29.49
N PHE A 165 -15.96 28.43 29.08
CA PHE A 165 -16.11 26.99 28.88
C PHE A 165 -15.72 26.29 30.18
N ASP A 166 -16.69 25.64 30.81
CA ASP A 166 -16.59 25.19 32.20
C ASP A 166 -15.46 24.17 32.43
N LYS A 167 -14.78 24.22 33.58
CA LYS A 167 -13.61 23.37 33.89
C LYS A 167 -13.95 21.86 33.92
N VAL A 168 -15.22 21.50 34.11
CA VAL A 168 -15.69 20.11 34.19
C VAL A 168 -15.55 19.38 32.83
N LEU A 169 -15.57 20.10 31.71
CA LEU A 169 -15.33 19.54 30.37
C LEU A 169 -13.90 19.02 30.20
N VAL A 170 -12.92 19.60 30.88
CA VAL A 170 -11.49 19.33 30.65
C VAL A 170 -11.08 17.91 31.06
N GLU A 171 -11.69 17.35 32.11
CA GLU A 171 -11.29 16.04 32.67
C GLU A 171 -11.86 14.85 31.87
N VAL A 172 -13.05 15.01 31.28
CA VAL A 172 -13.68 14.03 30.38
C VAL A 172 -13.12 14.15 28.96
N ALA A 173 -12.83 15.37 28.51
CA ALA A 173 -12.42 15.66 27.15
C ALA A 173 -11.05 15.09 26.74
N GLU A 174 -10.12 14.86 27.67
CA GLU A 174 -8.81 14.27 27.33
C GLU A 174 -8.91 12.83 26.76
N LYS A 175 -10.06 12.17 26.91
CA LYS A 175 -10.34 10.83 26.37
C LYS A 175 -11.16 10.85 25.08
N LEU A 176 -11.65 12.02 24.65
CA LEU A 176 -12.51 12.16 23.48
C LEU A 176 -11.68 12.31 22.20
N SER A 177 -12.26 11.87 21.08
CA SER A 177 -11.72 12.20 19.76
C SER A 177 -11.92 13.69 19.48
N ILE A 178 -11.14 14.25 18.54
CA ILE A 178 -11.25 15.66 18.16
C ILE A 178 -12.67 16.01 17.71
N SER A 179 -13.31 15.13 16.93
CA SER A 179 -14.70 15.34 16.45
C SER A 179 -15.67 15.49 17.60
N VAL A 180 -15.68 14.52 18.54
CA VAL A 180 -16.62 14.51 19.66
C VAL A 180 -16.39 15.70 20.59
N LEU A 181 -15.12 16.10 20.79
CA LEU A 181 -14.81 17.31 21.56
C LEU A 181 -15.40 18.56 20.90
N ILE A 182 -15.21 18.73 19.59
CA ILE A 182 -15.74 19.89 18.86
C ILE A 182 -17.27 19.92 18.96
N ASP A 183 -17.94 18.78 18.77
CA ASP A 183 -19.40 18.68 18.87
C ASP A 183 -19.90 19.09 20.27
N CYS A 184 -19.26 18.60 21.35
CA CYS A 184 -19.61 18.99 22.71
C CYS A 184 -19.43 20.50 22.96
N LEU A 185 -18.35 21.09 22.43
CA LEU A 185 -18.07 22.51 22.58
C LEU A 185 -19.07 23.37 21.80
N LEU A 186 -19.51 22.92 20.62
CA LEU A 186 -20.52 23.59 19.82
C LEU A 186 -21.89 23.58 20.49
N VAL A 187 -22.30 22.45 21.09
CA VAL A 187 -23.54 22.36 21.87
C VAL A 187 -23.49 23.31 23.07
N HIS A 188 -22.37 23.35 23.79
CA HIS A 188 -22.18 24.28 24.89
C HIS A 188 -22.23 25.75 24.43
N GLU A 189 -21.59 26.09 23.31
CA GLU A 189 -21.64 27.44 22.73
C GLU A 189 -23.06 27.85 22.31
N TYR A 190 -23.85 26.90 21.79
CA TYR A 190 -25.25 27.13 21.41
C TYR A 190 -26.12 27.44 22.63
N ASN A 191 -25.97 26.68 23.72
CA ASN A 191 -26.76 26.82 24.95
C ASN A 191 -26.44 28.10 25.75
N MET A 192 -25.27 28.69 25.55
CA MET A 192 -24.84 29.91 26.26
C MET A 192 -25.37 31.22 25.63
N ARG A 193 -26.21 31.15 24.60
CA ARG A 193 -26.81 32.34 23.96
C ARG A 193 -28.03 32.82 24.77
N PRO A 194 -28.08 34.11 25.17
CA PRO A 194 -29.03 34.62 26.17
C PRO A 194 -30.52 34.65 25.75
N ASP A 195 -30.88 34.32 24.51
CA ASP A 195 -32.23 34.53 23.98
C ASP A 195 -33.22 33.36 24.19
N GLN A 196 -32.88 32.32 24.99
CA GLN A 196 -33.68 31.07 25.03
C GLN A 196 -34.47 30.79 26.32
N GLU A 197 -34.35 31.60 27.38
CA GLU A 197 -35.04 31.35 28.66
C GLU A 197 -36.59 31.31 28.57
N SER A 198 -37.22 31.74 27.47
CA SER A 198 -38.67 31.65 27.26
C SER A 198 -39.15 30.45 26.45
N PHE A 199 -38.24 29.60 25.95
CA PHE A 199 -38.57 28.46 25.08
C PHE A 199 -38.19 27.11 25.71
N GLU A 200 -37.64 27.13 26.92
CA GLU A 200 -37.15 25.91 27.59
C GLU A 200 -38.28 24.96 28.02
N GLU A 201 -39.48 25.45 28.29
CA GLU A 201 -40.60 24.58 28.71
C GLU A 201 -41.42 24.02 27.52
N SER A 202 -41.36 24.64 26.33
CA SER A 202 -42.12 24.15 25.15
C SER A 202 -41.31 23.31 24.16
N VAL A 203 -39.97 23.39 24.17
CA VAL A 203 -39.12 22.61 23.25
C VAL A 203 -38.88 21.21 23.74
N ILE A 204 -38.70 21.01 25.04
CA ILE A 204 -38.50 19.67 25.59
C ILE A 204 -39.75 18.79 25.34
N GLU A 205 -40.92 19.42 25.20
CA GLU A 205 -42.18 18.74 24.86
C GLU A 205 -42.43 18.58 23.35
N SER A 206 -41.72 19.34 22.48
CA SER A 206 -41.84 19.25 21.01
C SER A 206 -40.66 18.58 20.32
N VAL A 207 -39.55 18.33 21.01
CA VAL A 207 -38.53 17.38 20.56
C VAL A 207 -39.02 16.00 20.94
N ASN A 208 -39.85 15.43 20.06
CA ASN A 208 -40.11 14.01 20.08
C ASN A 208 -38.78 13.31 19.76
N VAL A 209 -38.07 12.90 20.80
CA VAL A 209 -36.76 12.22 20.74
C VAL A 209 -36.80 11.04 19.76
N GLU A 210 -37.98 10.44 19.52
CA GLU A 210 -38.19 9.38 18.52
C GLU A 210 -37.96 9.81 17.06
N GLU A 211 -38.26 11.05 16.64
CA GLU A 211 -38.07 11.48 15.24
C GLU A 211 -36.60 11.77 14.90
N SER A 212 -35.78 12.17 15.87
CA SER A 212 -34.32 12.37 15.67
C SER A 212 -33.60 11.04 15.43
N PHE A 213 -34.09 9.95 16.02
CA PHE A 213 -33.51 8.62 15.84
C PHE A 213 -34.03 7.88 14.61
N GLN A 214 -35.08 8.37 13.94
CA GLN A 214 -35.63 7.71 12.75
C GLN A 214 -34.63 7.72 11.59
N GLY A 215 -33.96 8.86 11.35
CA GLY A 215 -32.94 8.99 10.32
C GLY A 215 -31.66 8.20 10.64
N GLU A 216 -31.28 8.15 11.93
CA GLU A 216 -30.14 7.33 12.38
C GLU A 216 -30.45 5.83 12.29
N ALA A 217 -31.69 5.41 12.57
CA ALA A 217 -32.14 4.03 12.41
C ALA A 217 -32.13 3.61 10.93
N GLU A 218 -32.60 4.45 9.99
CA GLU A 218 -32.54 4.17 8.56
C GLU A 218 -31.09 4.07 8.04
N ILE A 219 -30.19 4.91 8.55
CA ILE A 219 -28.75 4.83 8.25
C ILE A 219 -28.17 3.52 8.80
N LEU A 220 -28.52 3.12 10.03
CA LEU A 220 -28.07 1.86 10.63
C LEU A 220 -28.62 0.62 9.90
N TYR A 221 -29.88 0.65 9.45
CA TYR A 221 -30.46 -0.41 8.63
C TYR A 221 -29.75 -0.52 7.27
N SER A 222 -29.51 0.62 6.61
CA SER A 222 -28.79 0.67 5.33
C SER A 222 -27.33 0.20 5.47
N LEU A 223 -26.64 0.60 6.54
CA LEU A 223 -25.30 0.13 6.87
C LEU A 223 -25.27 -1.37 7.14
N ASN A 224 -26.28 -1.90 7.83
CA ASN A 224 -26.41 -3.34 8.09
C ASN A 224 -26.65 -4.14 6.80
N GLU A 225 -27.45 -3.63 5.85
CA GLU A 225 -27.59 -4.28 4.54
C GLU A 225 -26.26 -4.29 3.77
N ILE A 226 -25.51 -3.18 3.77
CA ILE A 226 -24.20 -3.10 3.12
C ILE A 226 -23.20 -4.07 3.77
N THR A 227 -23.17 -4.16 5.10
CA THR A 227 -22.26 -5.08 5.80
C THR A 227 -22.64 -6.54 5.53
N GLN A 228 -23.92 -6.88 5.49
CA GLN A 228 -24.38 -8.24 5.11
C GLN A 228 -23.98 -8.59 3.67
N ILE A 229 -24.11 -7.66 2.73
CA ILE A 229 -23.66 -7.85 1.35
C ILE A 229 -22.14 -8.05 1.28
N GLN A 230 -21.37 -7.28 2.06
CA GLN A 230 -19.91 -7.43 2.12
C GLN A 230 -19.48 -8.75 2.75
N VAL A 231 -20.14 -9.20 3.83
CA VAL A 231 -19.89 -10.50 4.46
C VAL A 231 -20.21 -11.64 3.49
N ALA A 232 -21.37 -11.61 2.82
CA ALA A 232 -21.72 -12.61 1.81
C ALA A 232 -20.75 -12.61 0.60
N MET A 233 -20.23 -11.44 0.22
CA MET A 233 -19.18 -11.34 -0.80
C MET A 233 -17.85 -11.96 -0.34
N MET A 234 -17.46 -11.75 0.92
CA MET A 234 -16.27 -12.37 1.51
C MET A 234 -16.41 -13.89 1.61
N GLU A 235 -17.58 -14.40 1.97
CA GLU A 235 -17.85 -15.84 2.02
C GLU A 235 -17.74 -16.46 0.62
N ARG A 236 -18.34 -15.85 -0.41
CA ARG A 236 -18.14 -16.28 -1.80
C ARG A 236 -16.68 -16.25 -2.23
N GLN A 237 -15.92 -15.22 -1.83
CA GLN A 237 -14.48 -15.17 -2.13
C GLN A 237 -13.71 -16.30 -1.45
N SER A 238 -14.08 -16.67 -0.21
CA SER A 238 -13.52 -17.82 0.51
C SER A 238 -13.83 -19.14 -0.21
N GLU A 239 -15.06 -19.34 -0.69
CA GLU A 239 -15.44 -20.50 -1.49
C GLU A 239 -14.65 -20.57 -2.81
N VAL A 240 -14.50 -19.45 -3.51
CA VAL A 240 -13.68 -19.36 -4.73
C VAL A 240 -12.22 -19.69 -4.45
N LEU A 241 -11.65 -19.19 -3.34
CA LEU A 241 -10.28 -19.53 -2.93
C LEU A 241 -10.11 -21.03 -2.67
N SER A 242 -11.08 -21.66 -2.00
CA SER A 242 -11.08 -23.11 -1.77
C SER A 242 -11.10 -23.90 -3.08
N LEU A 243 -11.97 -23.51 -4.03
CA LEU A 243 -12.04 -24.12 -5.35
C LEU A 243 -10.74 -23.92 -6.15
N VAL A 244 -10.14 -22.74 -6.09
CA VAL A 244 -8.84 -22.46 -6.73
C VAL A 244 -7.74 -23.35 -6.14
N GLN A 245 -7.69 -23.49 -4.81
CA GLN A 245 -6.74 -24.39 -4.14
C GLN A 245 -6.97 -25.86 -4.51
N GLN A 246 -8.23 -26.29 -4.62
CA GLN A 246 -8.58 -27.64 -5.06
C GLN A 246 -8.16 -27.88 -6.53
N ASN A 247 -8.42 -26.92 -7.40
CA ASN A 247 -7.99 -26.96 -8.80
C ASN A 247 -6.46 -27.01 -8.91
N GLN A 248 -5.73 -26.24 -8.11
CA GLN A 248 -4.27 -26.31 -8.04
C GLN A 248 -3.77 -27.70 -7.60
N LYS A 249 -4.41 -28.31 -6.59
CA LYS A 249 -4.07 -29.68 -6.16
C LYS A 249 -4.32 -30.70 -7.29
N MET A 250 -5.43 -30.58 -8.00
CA MET A 250 -5.78 -31.47 -9.12
C MET A 250 -4.77 -31.33 -10.27
N VAL A 251 -4.39 -30.09 -10.62
CA VAL A 251 -3.37 -29.82 -11.65
C VAL A 251 -2.03 -30.44 -11.25
N MET A 252 -1.60 -30.29 -9.99
CA MET A 252 -0.37 -30.93 -9.51
C MET A 252 -0.44 -32.45 -9.56
N GLN A 253 -1.57 -33.07 -9.21
CA GLN A 253 -1.76 -34.51 -9.34
C GLN A 253 -1.67 -34.97 -10.80
N MET A 254 -2.31 -34.23 -11.71
CA MET A 254 -2.28 -34.55 -13.14
C MET A 254 -0.88 -34.39 -13.73
N GLN A 255 -0.13 -33.34 -13.35
CA GLN A 255 1.28 -33.17 -13.73
C GLN A 255 2.13 -34.34 -13.22
N LYS A 256 1.90 -34.80 -11.98
CA LYS A 256 2.60 -35.97 -11.42
C LYS A 256 2.27 -37.26 -12.18
N GLN A 257 1.01 -37.47 -12.55
CA GLN A 257 0.60 -38.62 -13.37
C GLN A 257 1.23 -38.56 -14.77
N MET A 258 1.25 -37.39 -15.40
CA MET A 258 1.86 -37.21 -16.72
C MET A 258 3.38 -37.47 -16.69
N MET A 259 4.06 -37.04 -15.63
CA MET A 259 5.48 -37.35 -15.42
C MET A 259 5.74 -38.85 -15.25
N MET A 260 4.89 -39.56 -14.50
CA MET A 260 4.97 -41.02 -14.39
C MET A 260 4.75 -41.72 -15.75
N LEU A 261 3.79 -41.26 -16.54
CA LEU A 261 3.53 -41.82 -17.88
C LEU A 261 4.69 -41.55 -18.84
N MET A 262 5.30 -40.36 -18.80
CA MET A 262 6.49 -40.05 -19.59
C MET A 262 7.66 -40.97 -19.20
N GLN A 263 7.91 -41.18 -17.90
CA GLN A 263 8.95 -42.11 -17.45
C GLN A 263 8.67 -43.56 -17.87
N GLN A 264 7.42 -44.01 -17.83
CA GLN A 264 7.05 -45.35 -18.31
C GLN A 264 7.28 -45.48 -19.82
N GLN A 265 6.97 -44.44 -20.58
CA GLN A 265 7.18 -44.44 -22.04
C GLN A 265 8.66 -44.44 -22.41
N ASP A 266 9.49 -43.68 -21.69
CA ASP A 266 10.95 -43.72 -21.84
C ASP A 266 11.51 -45.10 -21.47
N GLN A 267 11.03 -45.73 -20.39
CA GLN A 267 11.42 -47.09 -20.02
C GLN A 267 11.03 -48.13 -21.08
N MET A 268 9.85 -48.00 -21.70
CA MET A 268 9.45 -48.87 -22.81
C MET A 268 10.30 -48.65 -24.06
N SER A 269 10.68 -47.41 -24.37
CA SER A 269 11.55 -47.07 -25.50
C SER A 269 12.95 -47.67 -25.35
N VAL A 270 13.53 -47.59 -24.14
CA VAL A 270 14.82 -48.21 -23.83
C VAL A 270 14.74 -49.74 -23.90
N HIS A 271 13.62 -50.33 -23.45
CA HIS A 271 13.42 -51.77 -23.57
C HIS A 271 13.29 -52.21 -25.04
N SER A 272 12.55 -51.49 -25.89
CA SER A 272 12.44 -51.80 -27.33
C SER A 272 13.78 -51.70 -28.06
N GLU A 273 14.58 -50.66 -27.79
CA GLU A 273 15.92 -50.53 -28.36
C GLU A 273 16.85 -51.67 -27.90
N SER A 274 16.70 -52.16 -26.66
CA SER A 274 17.45 -53.31 -26.16
C SER A 274 17.06 -54.62 -26.88
N TYR A 275 15.78 -54.80 -27.22
CA TYR A 275 15.32 -55.97 -27.98
C TYR A 275 15.80 -55.92 -29.43
N GLU A 276 15.73 -54.76 -30.09
CA GLU A 276 16.25 -54.59 -31.46
C GLU A 276 17.76 -54.86 -31.52
N ASN A 277 18.52 -54.35 -30.55
CA ASN A 277 19.96 -54.61 -30.48
C ASN A 277 20.29 -56.10 -30.23
N GLN A 278 19.52 -56.81 -29.40
CA GLN A 278 19.68 -58.25 -29.20
C GLN A 278 19.32 -59.06 -30.45
N GLU A 279 18.31 -58.65 -31.20
CA GLU A 279 17.91 -59.29 -32.45
C GLU A 279 18.98 -59.09 -33.54
N GLU A 280 19.59 -57.91 -33.60
CA GLU A 280 20.69 -57.62 -34.53
C GLU A 280 21.95 -58.44 -34.19
N GLU A 281 22.29 -58.59 -32.90
CA GLU A 281 23.37 -59.47 -32.45
C GLU A 281 23.11 -60.95 -32.77
N MET A 282 21.91 -61.47 -32.52
CA MET A 282 21.55 -62.84 -32.90
C MET A 282 21.67 -63.06 -34.41
N THR A 283 21.27 -62.08 -35.21
CA THR A 283 21.36 -62.16 -36.67
C THR A 283 22.83 -62.24 -37.12
N LYS A 284 23.71 -61.43 -36.53
CA LYS A 284 25.17 -61.48 -36.78
C LYS A 284 25.78 -62.82 -36.37
N VAL A 285 25.36 -63.40 -35.23
CA VAL A 285 25.81 -64.73 -34.79
C VAL A 285 25.36 -65.82 -35.78
N ILE A 286 24.11 -65.80 -36.22
CA ILE A 286 23.58 -66.76 -37.22
C ILE A 286 24.36 -66.66 -38.53
N GLU A 287 24.65 -65.45 -39.02
CA GLU A 287 25.47 -65.26 -40.22
C GLU A 287 26.91 -65.76 -40.05
N SER A 288 27.51 -65.55 -38.87
CA SER A 288 28.85 -66.05 -38.57
C SER A 288 28.91 -67.58 -38.51
N MET A 289 27.88 -68.24 -37.95
CA MET A 289 27.74 -69.70 -37.94
C MET A 289 27.53 -70.25 -39.35
N LYS A 290 26.73 -69.58 -40.20
CA LYS A 290 26.57 -69.96 -41.61
C LYS A 290 27.90 -69.86 -42.38
N LYS A 291 28.66 -68.77 -42.19
CA LYS A 291 30.00 -68.61 -42.78
C LYS A 291 31.00 -69.66 -42.29
N HIS A 292 30.91 -70.10 -41.03
CA HIS A 292 31.80 -71.12 -40.50
C HIS A 292 31.45 -72.54 -41.01
N ASN A 293 30.16 -72.87 -41.14
CA ASN A 293 29.70 -74.14 -41.72
C ASN A 293 29.98 -74.26 -43.23
N LEU A 294 30.09 -73.15 -43.96
CA LEU A 294 30.48 -73.13 -45.38
C LEU A 294 32.01 -73.28 -45.58
N ARG A 295 32.81 -73.32 -44.50
CA ARG A 295 34.28 -73.46 -44.53
C ARG A 295 34.79 -74.83 -44.02
N LYS A 296 33.90 -75.75 -43.66
CA LYS A 296 34.22 -77.17 -43.40
C LYS A 296 33.72 -78.02 -44.54
#